data_AF-A0A7H9DKK6-F1
#
_entry.id   AF-A0A7H9DKK6-F1
#
_cell.length_a   1.000
_cell.length_b   1.000
_cell.length_c   1.000
_cell.angle_alpha   90.00
_cell.angle_beta   90.00
_cell.angle_gamma   90.00
#
_symmetry.space_group_name_H-M   'P 1'
#
loop_
_entity.id
_entity.type
_entity.pdbx_description
1 polymer ?
#
loop_
_entity_poly.entity_id
_entity_poly.type
_entity_poly.pdbx_seq_one_letter_code
_entity_poly.pdbx_strand_id
1 'polypeptide(L)'
;MSKSIHLPFIRRNNHCVLNKVLTTRHIVSQSNGFTMIESLFSLFVQLIIVTLIPLLLLSLANFKNTFANDESYTHELMVKEIGDQIHHPHFKSLMIKQNTLEVIHHHHVYTYRLSHLKIIKKVDGQGNITILNGVKKLQFTQMSKRLIQINMTYWQGRVWLEKSFIV
;
A
#
# COMPACT_ATOMS: atom_id res chain seq x y z
N MET A 1 -88.80 -29.78 -63.75
CA MET A 1 -87.70 -30.70 -63.39
C MET A 1 -86.37 -30.00 -63.61
N SER A 2 -85.46 -30.22 -62.67
CA SER A 2 -84.30 -29.41 -62.28
C SER A 2 -83.23 -29.18 -63.35
N LYS A 3 -82.70 -27.94 -63.44
CA LYS A 3 -81.47 -27.61 -64.18
C LYS A 3 -80.26 -28.07 -63.35
N SER A 4 -79.51 -29.04 -63.87
CA SER A 4 -78.26 -29.53 -63.30
C SER A 4 -77.12 -28.55 -63.57
N ILE A 5 -76.54 -27.99 -62.52
CA ILE A 5 -75.35 -27.12 -62.57
C ILE A 5 -74.12 -28.02 -62.48
N HIS A 6 -73.43 -28.22 -63.60
CA HIS A 6 -72.11 -28.86 -63.61
C HIS A 6 -71.05 -27.84 -63.19
N LEU A 7 -70.67 -27.85 -61.92
CA LEU A 7 -69.47 -27.16 -61.42
C LEU A 7 -68.22 -27.92 -61.88
N PRO A 8 -67.19 -27.24 -62.42
CA PRO A 8 -65.93 -27.90 -62.74
C PRO A 8 -65.23 -28.30 -61.44
N PHE A 9 -64.95 -29.60 -61.29
CA PHE A 9 -64.13 -30.14 -60.22
C PHE A 9 -62.68 -29.72 -60.43
N ILE A 10 -62.27 -28.62 -59.78
CA ILE A 10 -60.89 -28.14 -59.80
C ILE A 10 -60.06 -29.13 -58.97
N ARG A 11 -59.30 -29.98 -59.66
CA ARG A 11 -58.28 -30.85 -59.07
C ARG A 11 -57.15 -29.97 -58.53
N ARG A 12 -57.19 -29.65 -57.23
CA ARG A 12 -56.09 -28.94 -56.54
C ARG A 12 -54.91 -29.90 -56.43
N ASN A 13 -53.94 -29.75 -57.35
CA ASN A 13 -52.66 -30.41 -57.24
C ASN A 13 -51.89 -29.73 -56.09
N ASN A 14 -52.00 -30.28 -54.88
CA ASN A 14 -51.23 -29.79 -53.74
C ASN A 14 -49.77 -30.22 -53.94
N HIS A 15 -49.02 -29.47 -54.74
CA HIS A 15 -47.57 -29.51 -54.70
C HIS A 15 -47.14 -28.97 -53.34
N CYS A 16 -46.91 -29.87 -52.40
CA CYS A 16 -46.29 -29.54 -51.14
C CYS A 16 -44.82 -29.21 -51.42
N VAL A 17 -44.49 -27.91 -51.47
CA VAL A 17 -43.11 -27.45 -51.55
C VAL A 17 -42.58 -27.40 -50.13
N LEU A 18 -41.74 -28.37 -49.75
CA LEU A 18 -40.99 -28.31 -48.50
C LEU A 18 -39.98 -27.17 -48.62
N ASN A 19 -40.32 -26.02 -48.02
CA ASN A 19 -39.39 -24.91 -47.92
C ASN A 19 -38.34 -25.28 -46.85
N LYS A 20 -37.17 -25.77 -47.27
CA LYS A 20 -36.04 -25.97 -46.36
C LYS A 20 -35.51 -24.59 -45.96
N VAL A 21 -35.91 -24.13 -44.79
CA VAL A 21 -35.21 -23.02 -44.13
C VAL A 21 -33.84 -23.56 -43.73
N LEU A 22 -32.81 -23.20 -44.51
CA LEU A 22 -31.43 -23.42 -44.12
C LEU A 22 -31.14 -22.51 -42.93
N THR A 23 -31.31 -23.04 -41.72
CA THR A 23 -30.81 -22.39 -40.52
C THR A 23 -29.30 -22.42 -40.61
N THR A 24 -28.68 -21.30 -40.98
CA THR A 24 -27.24 -21.11 -40.87
C THR A 24 -26.87 -21.23 -39.40
N ARG A 25 -26.39 -22.42 -38.99
CA ARG A 25 -25.65 -22.54 -37.74
C ARG A 25 -24.40 -21.70 -37.91
N HIS A 26 -24.33 -20.57 -37.22
CA HIS A 26 -23.08 -19.86 -37.01
C HIS A 26 -22.17 -20.76 -36.18
N ILE A 27 -21.45 -21.66 -36.86
CA ILE A 27 -20.29 -22.32 -36.27
C ILE A 27 -19.23 -21.22 -36.23
N VAL A 28 -18.95 -20.73 -35.03
CA VAL A 28 -17.87 -19.78 -34.77
C VAL A 28 -16.59 -20.42 -35.31
N SER A 29 -15.99 -19.80 -36.31
CA SER A 29 -14.67 -20.18 -36.82
C SER A 29 -13.68 -20.22 -35.66
N GLN A 30 -12.74 -21.17 -35.67
CA GLN A 30 -11.54 -21.13 -34.82
C GLN A 30 -10.66 -19.94 -35.22
N SER A 31 -11.09 -18.74 -34.85
CA SER A 31 -10.27 -17.55 -34.78
C SER A 31 -9.79 -17.40 -33.34
N ASN A 32 -8.54 -16.96 -33.15
CA ASN A 32 -7.91 -16.64 -31.87
C ASN A 32 -8.58 -15.43 -31.16
N GLY A 33 -9.90 -15.39 -31.11
CA GLY A 33 -10.70 -14.40 -30.42
C GLY A 33 -11.16 -14.93 -29.07
N PHE A 34 -11.34 -14.01 -28.11
CA PHE A 34 -11.88 -14.36 -26.81
C PHE A 34 -13.32 -14.86 -26.93
N THR A 35 -13.63 -15.89 -26.15
CA THR A 35 -15.01 -16.31 -25.95
C THR A 35 -15.80 -15.20 -25.23
N MET A 36 -17.13 -15.21 -25.38
CA MET A 36 -18.00 -14.25 -24.70
C MET A 36 -17.82 -14.29 -23.18
N ILE A 37 -17.59 -15.48 -22.61
CA ILE A 37 -17.42 -15.64 -21.17
C ILE A 37 -16.07 -15.08 -20.68
N GLU A 38 -14.99 -15.25 -21.46
CA GLU A 38 -13.69 -14.64 -21.16
C GLU A 38 -13.76 -13.11 -21.24
N SER A 39 -14.52 -12.58 -22.21
CA SER A 39 -14.75 -11.14 -22.35
C SER A 39 -15.54 -10.58 -21.15
N LEU A 40 -16.56 -11.30 -20.68
CA LEU A 40 -17.33 -10.91 -19.49
C LEU A 40 -16.47 -10.94 -18.22
N PHE A 41 -15.62 -11.97 -18.09
CA PHE A 41 -14.70 -12.10 -16.96
C PHE A 41 -13.64 -10.99 -16.94
N SER A 42 -13.08 -10.66 -18.10
CA SER A 42 -12.13 -9.54 -18.24
C SER A 42 -12.78 -8.20 -17.85
N LEU A 43 -14.01 -7.95 -18.29
CA LEU A 43 -14.77 -6.77 -17.90
C LEU A 43 -15.02 -6.72 -16.38
N PHE A 44 -15.35 -7.85 -15.77
CA PHE A 44 -15.55 -7.94 -14.31
C PHE A 44 -14.28 -7.58 -13.53
N VAL A 45 -13.13 -8.15 -13.91
CA VAL A 45 -11.84 -7.81 -13.30
C VAL A 45 -11.51 -6.33 -13.48
N GLN A 46 -11.78 -5.77 -14.66
CA GLN A 46 -11.52 -4.35 -14.93
C GLN A 46 -12.42 -3.43 -14.10
N LEU A 47 -13.68 -3.78 -13.88
CA LEU A 47 -14.58 -3.05 -12.99
C LEU A 47 -14.09 -3.09 -11.53
N ILE A 48 -13.57 -4.23 -11.06
CA ILE A 48 -12.96 -4.32 -9.73
C ILE A 48 -11.77 -3.36 -9.64
N ILE A 49 -10.89 -3.34 -10.65
CA ILE A 49 -9.71 -2.46 -10.63
C ILE A 49 -10.13 -0.99 -10.60
N VAL A 50 -11.06 -0.59 -11.47
CA VAL A 50 -11.54 0.80 -11.56
C VAL A 50 -12.23 1.24 -10.28
N THR A 51 -12.99 0.37 -9.62
CA THR A 51 -13.67 0.68 -8.36
C THR A 51 -12.72 0.72 -7.16
N LEU A 52 -11.60 -0.01 -7.19
CA LEU A 52 -10.61 0.00 -6.12
C LEU A 52 -9.81 1.31 -6.07
N ILE A 53 -9.56 1.95 -7.22
CA ILE A 53 -8.79 3.21 -7.30
C ILE A 53 -9.36 4.33 -6.41
N PRO A 54 -10.65 4.74 -6.51
CA PRO A 54 -11.19 5.79 -5.65
C PRO A 54 -11.22 5.39 -4.17
N LEU A 55 -11.42 4.10 -3.86
CA LEU A 55 -11.37 3.58 -2.50
C LEU A 55 -9.96 3.74 -1.88
N LEU A 56 -8.92 3.41 -2.65
CA LEU A 56 -7.53 3.58 -2.23
C LEU A 56 -7.18 5.06 -2.05
N LEU A 57 -7.65 5.95 -2.94
CA LEU A 57 -7.42 7.40 -2.80
C LEU A 57 -8.09 7.95 -1.55
N LEU A 58 -9.32 7.56 -1.24
CA LEU A 58 -10.04 7.98 -0.03
C LEU A 58 -9.36 7.47 1.23
N SER A 59 -8.94 6.20 1.23
CA SER A 59 -8.16 5.61 2.31
C SER A 59 -6.87 6.41 2.54
N LEU A 60 -6.11 6.69 1.48
CA LEU A 60 -4.87 7.46 1.57
C LEU A 60 -5.09 8.89 2.05
N ALA A 61 -6.18 9.54 1.63
CA ALA A 61 -6.55 10.87 2.12
C ALA A 61 -6.87 10.87 3.62
N ASN A 62 -7.59 9.85 4.10
CA ASN A 62 -7.90 9.67 5.52
C ASN A 62 -6.63 9.37 6.34
N PHE A 63 -5.72 8.54 5.81
CA PHE A 63 -4.40 8.33 6.39
C PHE A 63 -3.64 9.65 6.48
N LYS A 64 -3.54 10.42 5.38
CA LYS A 64 -2.84 11.71 5.37
C LYS A 64 -3.38 12.69 6.42
N ASN A 65 -4.69 12.75 6.63
CA ASN A 65 -5.28 13.64 7.63
C ASN A 65 -5.01 13.19 9.08
N THR A 66 -4.80 11.89 9.29
CA THR A 66 -4.39 11.33 10.58
C THR A 66 -2.91 11.60 10.84
N PHE A 67 -2.08 11.48 9.79
CA PHE A 67 -0.65 11.79 9.86
C PHE A 67 -0.41 13.30 9.95
N ALA A 68 -1.09 14.19 9.22
CA ALA A 68 -0.76 15.62 9.15
C ALA A 68 -0.69 16.40 10.51
N ASN A 69 -1.12 15.81 11.62
CA ASN A 69 -0.83 16.27 12.99
C ASN A 69 0.53 15.73 13.54
N ASP A 70 1.54 15.58 12.67
CA ASP A 70 2.52 14.47 12.61
C ASP A 70 3.73 14.48 13.54
N GLU A 71 3.70 15.19 14.67
CA GLU A 71 4.89 15.16 15.54
C GLU A 71 5.11 13.77 16.15
N SER A 72 4.06 12.98 16.38
CA SER A 72 4.22 11.61 16.89
C SER A 72 4.91 10.67 15.90
N TYR A 73 4.62 10.77 14.60
CA TYR A 73 5.24 9.89 13.61
C TYR A 73 6.74 10.12 13.48
N THR A 74 7.18 11.38 13.45
CA THR A 74 8.62 11.68 13.40
C THR A 74 9.36 11.15 14.63
N HIS A 75 8.71 11.15 15.80
CA HIS A 75 9.23 10.53 17.01
C HIS A 75 9.30 9.00 16.90
N GLU A 76 8.26 8.37 16.37
CA GLU A 76 8.23 6.92 16.15
C GLU A 76 9.26 6.47 15.11
N LEU A 77 9.46 7.24 14.05
CA LEU A 77 10.48 6.99 13.03
C LEU A 77 11.89 7.09 13.63
N MET A 78 12.13 8.09 14.49
CA MET A 78 13.40 8.23 15.24
C MET A 78 13.65 7.00 16.13
N VAL A 79 12.64 6.57 16.88
CA VAL A 79 12.72 5.39 17.76
C VAL A 79 13.00 4.14 16.94
N LYS A 80 12.28 3.94 15.84
CA LYS A 80 12.49 2.82 14.93
C LYS A 80 13.90 2.81 14.38
N GLU A 81 14.40 3.94 13.89
CA GLU A 81 15.75 4.02 13.32
C GLU A 81 16.83 3.65 14.35
N ILE A 82 16.73 4.17 15.58
CA ILE A 82 17.68 3.83 16.65
C ILE A 82 17.52 2.36 17.04
N GLY A 83 16.29 1.86 17.13
CA GLY A 83 15.98 0.47 17.45
C GLY A 83 16.53 -0.51 16.43
N ASP A 84 16.42 -0.19 15.14
CA ASP A 84 16.96 -0.99 14.04
C ASP A 84 18.49 -1.09 14.14
N GLN A 85 19.18 -0.07 14.65
CA GLN A 85 20.62 -0.17 14.91
C GLN A 85 20.93 -1.04 16.13
N ILE A 86 20.17 -0.93 17.22
CA ILE A 86 20.47 -1.68 18.45
C ILE A 86 20.14 -3.17 18.30
N HIS A 87 19.07 -3.48 17.56
CA HIS A 87 18.61 -4.85 17.32
C HIS A 87 19.20 -5.48 16.06
N HIS A 88 20.09 -4.77 15.36
CA HIS A 88 20.73 -5.30 14.15
C HIS A 88 21.50 -6.59 14.45
N PRO A 89 21.50 -7.60 13.54
CA PRO A 89 22.26 -8.84 13.72
C PRO A 89 23.76 -8.61 13.98
N HIS A 90 24.32 -7.55 13.39
CA HIS A 90 25.72 -7.16 13.52
C HIS A 90 26.03 -6.25 14.72
N PHE A 91 25.08 -6.09 15.64
CA PHE A 91 25.28 -5.35 16.87
C PHE A 91 26.38 -5.98 17.73
N LYS A 92 27.42 -5.18 18.04
CA LYS A 92 28.53 -5.60 18.90
C LYS A 92 28.35 -5.07 20.32
N SER A 93 28.21 -3.75 20.44
CA SER A 93 28.10 -3.06 21.72
C SER A 93 27.44 -1.70 21.59
N LEU A 94 26.96 -1.20 22.72
CA LEU A 94 26.42 0.13 22.89
C LEU A 94 27.18 0.83 24.01
N MET A 95 27.39 2.13 23.85
CA MET A 95 28.06 2.96 24.84
C MET A 95 27.39 4.33 24.91
N ILE A 96 27.24 4.86 26.12
CA ILE A 96 26.68 6.18 26.36
C ILE A 96 27.75 7.06 26.99
N LYS A 97 28.09 8.16 26.32
CA LYS A 97 29.08 9.15 26.78
C LYS A 97 28.47 10.53 26.72
N GLN A 98 28.34 11.23 27.85
CA GLN A 98 27.96 12.65 27.89
C GLN A 98 26.75 13.00 26.98
N ASN A 99 25.62 12.29 27.14
CA ASN A 99 24.42 12.42 26.28
C ASN A 99 24.58 12.07 24.80
N THR A 100 25.65 11.36 24.45
CA THR A 100 25.86 10.78 23.14
C THR A 100 25.68 9.27 23.22
N LEU A 101 24.90 8.72 22.31
CA LEU A 101 24.72 7.28 22.14
C LEU A 101 25.62 6.82 21.00
N GLU A 102 26.51 5.88 21.28
CA GLU A 102 27.35 5.19 20.29
C GLU A 102 26.90 3.73 20.17
N VAL A 103 26.52 3.33 18.97
CA VAL A 103 26.17 1.95 18.62
C VAL A 103 27.25 1.41 17.68
N ILE A 104 27.94 0.37 18.12
CA ILE A 104 29.03 -0.24 17.36
C ILE A 104 28.49 -1.49 16.67
N HIS A 105 28.51 -1.47 15.36
CA HIS A 105 28.37 -2.64 14.50
C HIS A 105 29.75 -3.02 14.00
N HIS A 106 30.04 -4.30 13.74
CA HIS A 106 31.36 -4.83 13.33
C HIS A 106 32.44 -3.80 12.96
N HIS A 107 32.27 -3.07 11.85
CA HIS A 107 33.19 -2.05 11.35
C HIS A 107 32.64 -0.62 11.35
N HIS A 108 31.39 -0.41 11.74
CA HIS A 108 30.72 0.89 11.68
C HIS A 108 30.29 1.38 13.07
N VAL A 109 30.55 2.64 13.35
CA VAL A 109 30.12 3.32 14.58
C VAL A 109 29.04 4.33 14.24
N TYR A 110 27.85 4.10 14.77
CA TYR A 110 26.73 5.02 14.67
C TYR A 110 26.67 5.89 15.92
N THR A 111 26.77 7.20 15.76
CA THR A 111 26.79 8.15 16.87
C THR A 111 25.56 9.05 16.80
N TYR A 112 24.78 9.09 17.88
CA TYR A 112 23.60 9.93 18.03
C TYR A 112 23.85 10.97 19.12
N ARG A 113 23.67 12.25 18.79
CA ARG A 113 23.85 13.35 19.75
C ARG A 113 22.88 14.49 19.51
N LEU A 114 22.69 15.30 20.54
CA LEU A 114 21.99 16.56 20.44
C LEU A 114 22.90 17.66 19.87
N SER A 115 22.42 18.40 18.87
CA SER A 115 23.11 19.57 18.33
C SER A 115 22.10 20.53 17.69
N HIS A 116 22.17 21.82 18.02
CA HIS A 116 21.33 22.88 17.42
C HIS A 116 19.82 22.58 17.44
N LEU A 117 19.30 22.12 18.58
CA LEU A 117 17.90 21.70 18.75
C LEU A 117 17.47 20.50 17.89
N LYS A 118 18.43 19.66 17.48
CA LYS A 118 18.21 18.50 16.63
C LYS A 118 18.95 17.29 17.16
N ILE A 119 18.38 16.11 16.98
CA ILE A 119 19.09 14.85 17.11
C ILE A 119 19.79 14.59 15.79
N ILE A 120 21.10 14.44 15.84
CA ILE A 120 21.92 14.15 14.67
C ILE A 120 22.60 12.80 14.80
N LYS A 121 22.65 12.09 13.69
CA LYS A 121 23.37 10.83 13.50
C LYS A 121 24.63 11.07 12.68
N LYS A 122 25.69 10.40 13.07
CA LYS A 122 26.93 10.25 12.29
C LYS A 122 27.23 8.78 12.10
N VAL A 123 27.87 8.45 10.99
CA VAL A 123 28.40 7.12 10.70
C VAL A 123 29.90 7.26 10.57
N ASP A 124 30.65 6.57 11.42
CA ASP A 124 32.12 6.62 11.48
C ASP A 124 32.67 8.05 11.63
N GLY A 125 31.96 8.87 12.41
CA GLY A 125 32.29 10.28 12.64
C GLY A 125 31.99 11.21 11.46
N GLN A 126 31.58 10.68 10.32
CA GLN A 126 31.24 11.42 9.11
C GLN A 126 29.73 11.69 8.99
N GLY A 127 29.40 12.74 8.25
CA GLY A 127 28.03 13.20 8.05
C GLY A 127 27.45 14.00 9.23
N ASN A 128 26.24 14.51 9.03
CA ASN A 128 25.37 15.14 10.04
C ASN A 128 23.92 14.89 9.61
N ILE A 129 23.48 13.64 9.72
CA ILE A 129 22.13 13.24 9.30
C ILE A 129 21.16 13.67 10.41
N THR A 130 20.18 14.51 10.08
CA THR A 130 19.17 14.94 11.06
C THR A 130 18.12 13.84 11.21
N ILE A 131 17.96 13.34 12.44
CA ILE A 131 16.97 12.30 12.77
C ILE A 131 15.68 12.93 13.28
N LEU A 132 15.80 13.96 14.13
CA LEU A 132 14.65 14.63 14.70
C LEU A 132 14.96 16.11 14.94
N ASN A 133 14.02 16.99 14.61
CA ASN A 133 14.10 18.43 14.85
C ASN A 133 13.32 18.83 16.11
N GLY A 134 13.58 20.03 16.63
CA GLY A 134 12.78 20.59 17.72
C GLY A 134 13.04 19.94 19.07
N VAL A 135 14.23 19.40 19.31
CA VAL A 135 14.59 18.73 20.56
C VAL A 135 15.48 19.63 21.40
N LYS A 136 15.05 19.98 22.61
CA LYS A 136 15.82 20.86 23.54
C LYS A 136 16.74 20.08 24.46
N LYS A 137 16.32 18.90 24.90
CA LYS A 137 17.10 18.01 25.77
C LYS A 137 16.95 16.59 25.27
N LEU A 138 18.02 15.81 25.39
CA LEU A 138 18.10 14.42 25.00
C LEU A 138 18.99 13.71 26.01
N GLN A 139 18.51 12.62 26.59
CA GLN A 139 19.25 11.79 27.52
C GLN A 139 19.04 10.32 27.15
N PHE A 140 20.13 9.57 27.19
CA PHE A 140 20.11 8.13 26.95
C PHE A 140 20.49 7.43 28.26
N THR A 141 19.71 6.42 28.62
CA THR A 141 20.01 5.56 29.77
C THR A 141 20.06 4.12 29.29
N GLN A 142 21.18 3.44 29.52
CA GLN A 142 21.30 2.03 29.18
C GLN A 142 20.62 1.20 30.28
N MET A 143 19.60 0.42 29.90
CA MET A 143 18.91 -0.48 30.84
C MET A 143 19.48 -1.90 30.77
N SER A 144 19.87 -2.36 29.57
CA SER A 144 20.52 -3.65 29.37
C SER A 144 21.50 -3.62 28.19
N LYS A 145 22.02 -4.78 27.75
CA LYS A 145 22.94 -4.86 26.60
C LYS A 145 22.31 -4.35 25.29
N ARG A 146 20.99 -4.51 25.12
CA ARG A 146 20.24 -4.15 23.90
C ARG A 146 18.98 -3.33 24.18
N LEU A 147 18.83 -2.83 25.41
CA LEU A 147 17.68 -2.03 25.82
C LEU A 147 18.16 -0.68 26.31
N ILE A 148 17.64 0.38 25.72
CA ILE A 148 17.88 1.75 26.14
C ILE A 148 16.59 2.50 26.39
N GLN A 149 16.65 3.43 27.33
CA GLN A 149 15.63 4.42 27.53
C GLN A 149 16.10 5.75 26.94
N ILE A 150 15.27 6.36 26.10
CA ILE A 150 15.49 7.65 25.47
C ILE A 150 14.52 8.64 26.12
N ASN A 151 15.06 9.61 26.86
CA ASN A 151 14.27 10.70 27.44
C ASN A 151 14.56 11.98 26.65
N MET A 152 13.53 12.65 26.17
CA MET A 152 13.70 13.88 25.40
C MET A 152 12.68 14.96 25.77
N THR A 153 13.11 16.21 25.66
CA THR A 153 12.23 17.37 25.70
C THR A 153 12.12 17.94 24.29
N TYR A 154 10.92 18.03 23.74
CA TYR A 154 10.66 18.47 22.36
C TYR A 154 9.63 19.59 22.30
N TRP A 155 9.67 20.34 21.19
CA TRP A 155 8.77 21.47 20.94
C TRP A 155 7.51 20.98 20.26
N GLN A 156 6.35 21.09 20.91
CA GLN A 156 5.07 20.76 20.31
C GLN A 156 4.20 22.01 20.26
N GLY A 157 4.18 22.67 19.10
CA GLY A 157 3.35 23.84 18.79
C GLY A 157 3.67 25.11 19.59
N ARG A 158 3.48 25.07 20.93
CA ARG A 158 3.65 26.21 21.85
C ARG A 158 4.33 25.87 23.17
N VAL A 159 4.54 24.59 23.47
CA VAL A 159 5.08 24.14 24.75
C VAL A 159 6.21 23.13 24.56
N TRP A 160 7.14 23.12 25.51
CA TRP A 160 8.16 22.09 25.62
C TRP A 160 7.60 20.94 26.44
N LEU A 161 7.54 19.74 25.85
CA LEU A 161 7.03 18.54 26.52
C LEU A 161 8.11 17.50 26.66
N GLU A 162 8.00 16.67 27.69
CA GLU A 162 8.89 15.55 27.91
C GLU A 162 8.24 14.25 27.43
N LYS A 163 9.02 13.40 26.78
CA LYS A 163 8.60 12.07 26.34
C LYS A 163 9.73 11.08 26.51
N SER A 164 9.36 9.88 26.92
CA SER A 164 10.28 8.77 27.14
C SER A 164 9.92 7.62 26.21
N PHE A 165 10.95 6.99 25.65
CA PHE A 165 10.82 5.79 24.83
C PHE A 165 11.72 4.72 25.37
N ILE A 166 11.29 3.47 25.25
CA ILE A 166 12.12 2.30 25.50
C ILE A 166 12.34 1.64 24.15
N VAL A 167 13.62 1.43 23.83
CA VAL A 167 14.09 0.87 22.57
C VAL A 167 14.89 -0.36 22.89
#